data_AF-A0A847HXT7-F1
#
_entry.id   AF-A0A847HXT7-F1
#
_cell.length_a   1.000
_cell.length_b   1.000
_cell.length_c   1.000
_cell.angle_alpha   90.00
_cell.angle_beta   90.00
_cell.angle_gamma   90.00
#
_symmetry.space_group_name_H-M   'P 1'
#
loop_
_entity.id
_entity.type
_entity.pdbx_description
1 polymer ?
#
loop_
_entity_poly.entity_id
_entity_poly.type
_entity_poly.pdbx_seq_one_letter_code
_entity_poly.pdbx_strand_id
1 'polypeptide(L)'
;MPHNSPSPTSGAPCTPGRPPARPRCGAALLLLLALLLAACDPARPRLATSADSLSEATLSSASLVLSNAGGGRLEWRATVDNPNVELVPERGSIDAGRSATLNLVVAGTVADPEVPLNALLSITSNGGSKAIPLSYGAVATCGRQPLASAAAGGAVPVGDEVIVGYAAPSGLTSQSLASLADGARTALSAEHGLALLAVGDGTLPDLFVAPPGSDVDALVARLAADPRVAFAQRNYYVELQLAPNDPYYGSQWALASFGLEQAWDVQRGQGRRVVVAVIDSGVERDHPDLAGKVLPGYDFYKNAPGAAPYAVPASNAYYQKVSHGTHVAGIVAAWGDDGVGVAGVAFGADVVVLPIKLFDDCGSHATVDALAKAIRWAAGLPVPGAPLNPDAADVINLSLGVAGRHPALDAAAQAAWDAGAVLVAAAGNHGASGANPGVLSPANAPSVIAVGSVDEGRLRSAFSNHGPELELMAPGGFGRLTADPSGTCADERGVGVLSAVPVGAHGCMIGTSMAAPFVSGVAALLIAQGEHVAPAQVRARLRETALRGAGTSEDGYGYGIVCADAALGAATVCGAAP
;
A
#
# COMPACT_ATOMS: atom_id res chain seq x y z
N MET A 1 39.17 -79.64 48.06
CA MET A 1 38.61 -78.34 47.66
C MET A 1 38.99 -77.32 48.73
N PRO A 2 39.44 -76.13 48.30
CA PRO A 2 40.60 -75.42 48.84
C PRO A 2 40.18 -74.29 49.80
N HIS A 3 40.96 -73.79 50.77
CA HIS A 3 42.37 -73.35 50.86
C HIS A 3 42.70 -71.97 50.26
N ASN A 4 43.26 -71.15 51.15
CA ASN A 4 44.33 -70.16 50.99
C ASN A 4 43.99 -68.72 50.59
N SER A 5 44.26 -67.80 51.53
CA SER A 5 45.36 -66.80 51.52
C SER A 5 45.52 -65.87 50.30
N PRO A 6 46.31 -64.77 50.36
CA PRO A 6 46.57 -63.80 51.43
C PRO A 6 46.60 -62.34 50.90
N SER A 7 46.99 -61.41 51.78
CA SER A 7 47.68 -60.11 51.58
C SER A 7 48.89 -60.18 50.58
N PRO A 8 49.84 -59.20 50.47
CA PRO A 8 49.99 -57.87 51.09
C PRO A 8 50.68 -56.78 50.19
N THR A 9 51.06 -55.63 50.81
CA THR A 9 52.37 -54.90 50.65
C THR A 9 52.69 -54.20 49.32
N SER A 10 53.49 -53.13 49.21
CA SER A 10 54.46 -52.37 50.03
C SER A 10 54.80 -51.10 49.22
N GLY A 11 55.39 -50.01 49.73
CA GLY A 11 55.99 -49.75 51.02
C GLY A 11 56.40 -48.27 51.16
N ALA A 12 56.58 -47.84 52.41
CA ALA A 12 57.51 -46.77 52.79
C ALA A 12 58.94 -47.39 52.93
N PRO A 13 60.07 -46.67 53.17
CA PRO A 13 60.25 -45.30 53.69
C PRO A 13 61.48 -44.51 53.12
N CYS A 14 61.72 -43.27 53.59
CA CYS A 14 63.00 -42.72 54.10
C CYS A 14 63.12 -41.17 53.99
N THR A 15 63.31 -40.57 55.16
CA THR A 15 63.63 -39.19 55.65
C THR A 15 64.94 -38.57 55.13
N PRO A 16 65.46 -37.38 55.60
CA PRO A 16 64.87 -36.15 56.20
C PRO A 16 65.42 -34.82 55.57
N GLY A 17 64.82 -33.65 55.85
CA GLY A 17 65.48 -32.34 55.59
C GLY A 17 64.63 -31.09 55.86
N ARG A 18 64.95 -30.36 56.94
CA ARG A 18 64.53 -28.97 57.30
C ARG A 18 65.32 -27.93 56.45
N PRO A 19 65.08 -26.61 56.57
CA PRO A 19 63.94 -25.71 56.24
C PRO A 19 64.37 -24.75 55.05
N PRO A 20 63.70 -23.63 54.63
CA PRO A 20 63.47 -22.39 55.40
C PRO A 20 62.17 -21.63 55.05
N ALA A 21 61.98 -20.49 55.74
CA ALA A 21 60.85 -19.56 55.68
C ALA A 21 60.42 -19.10 54.27
N ARG A 22 59.11 -18.89 54.09
CA ARG A 22 58.54 -18.11 52.97
C ARG A 22 57.93 -16.79 53.47
N PRO A 23 57.97 -15.71 52.66
CA PRO A 23 57.67 -14.36 53.10
C PRO A 23 56.18 -14.01 52.98
N ARG A 24 55.84 -12.90 53.64
CA ARG A 24 54.53 -12.30 53.87
C ARG A 24 53.69 -12.10 52.58
N CYS A 25 52.69 -12.95 52.36
CA CYS A 25 51.57 -12.73 51.43
C CYS A 25 50.22 -12.49 52.17
N GLY A 26 50.26 -12.01 53.41
CA GLY A 26 49.06 -11.84 54.24
C GLY A 26 48.33 -10.49 54.09
N ALA A 27 49.01 -9.43 53.65
CA ALA A 27 48.44 -8.08 53.67
C ALA A 27 47.68 -7.69 52.38
N ALA A 28 48.06 -8.24 51.23
CA ALA A 28 47.42 -7.90 49.94
C ALA A 28 46.09 -8.64 49.72
N LEU A 29 45.95 -9.86 50.23
CA LEU A 29 44.72 -10.65 50.05
C LEU A 29 43.57 -10.15 50.93
N LEU A 30 43.88 -9.60 52.11
CA LEU A 30 42.89 -8.97 53.00
C LEU A 30 42.40 -7.61 52.46
N LEU A 31 43.24 -6.85 51.74
CA LEU A 31 42.79 -5.63 51.06
C LEU A 31 41.92 -5.94 49.83
N LEU A 32 42.26 -6.96 49.03
CA LEU A 32 41.44 -7.36 47.89
C LEU A 32 40.09 -7.97 48.31
N LEU A 33 40.06 -8.75 49.40
CA LEU A 33 38.79 -9.30 49.92
C LEU A 33 37.93 -8.20 50.56
N ALA A 34 38.53 -7.18 51.18
CA ALA A 34 37.80 -6.00 51.69
C ALA A 34 37.27 -5.09 50.56
N LEU A 35 37.98 -4.98 49.43
CA LEU A 35 37.51 -4.26 48.24
C LEU A 35 36.42 -5.02 47.47
N LEU A 36 36.44 -6.36 47.48
CA LEU A 36 35.38 -7.21 46.91
C LEU A 36 34.13 -7.31 47.81
N LEU A 37 34.28 -7.22 49.14
CA LEU A 37 33.15 -7.16 50.09
C LEU A 37 32.54 -5.75 50.22
N ALA A 38 33.27 -4.68 49.87
CA ALA A 38 32.72 -3.33 49.78
C ALA A 38 31.82 -3.09 48.56
N ALA A 39 31.88 -3.96 47.54
CA ALA A 39 31.05 -3.88 46.34
C ALA A 39 29.68 -4.58 46.49
N CYS A 40 29.45 -5.28 47.60
CA CYS A 40 28.17 -5.90 47.91
C CYS A 40 27.72 -5.59 49.35
N ASP A 41 27.51 -4.32 49.66
CA ASP A 41 26.70 -3.93 50.81
C ASP A 41 25.22 -4.24 50.48
N PRO A 42 24.58 -5.26 51.09
CA PRO A 42 23.21 -5.62 50.79
C PRO A 42 22.20 -4.57 51.31
N ALA A 43 22.65 -3.57 52.08
CA ALA A 43 21.80 -2.48 52.57
C ALA A 43 21.79 -1.25 51.64
N ARG A 44 22.66 -1.18 50.63
CA ARG A 44 22.74 -0.03 49.72
C ARG A 44 21.86 -0.20 48.49
N PRO A 45 21.13 0.85 48.08
CA PRO A 45 20.29 0.80 46.88
C PRO A 45 21.16 0.74 45.62
N ARG A 46 20.65 0.08 44.58
CA ARG A 46 21.33 -0.02 43.26
C ARG A 46 20.33 0.17 42.14
N LEU A 47 20.56 1.17 41.30
CA LEU A 47 19.71 1.43 40.14
C LEU A 47 20.01 0.43 39.03
N ALA A 48 18.96 -0.22 38.53
CA ALA A 48 18.96 -0.97 37.27
C ALA A 48 17.82 -0.48 36.36
N THR A 49 18.00 -0.64 35.05
CA THR A 49 17.06 -0.19 34.02
C THR A 49 16.73 -1.36 33.09
N SER A 50 15.50 -1.43 32.58
CA SER A 50 15.08 -2.51 31.67
C SER A 50 15.74 -2.47 30.29
N ALA A 51 16.35 -1.35 29.93
CA ALA A 51 17.07 -1.16 28.69
C ALA A 51 18.28 -0.24 28.87
N ASP A 52 19.29 -0.43 28.02
CA ASP A 52 20.51 0.39 27.93
C ASP A 52 20.45 1.42 26.78
N SER A 53 19.45 1.30 25.91
CA SER A 53 19.08 2.24 24.85
C SER A 53 17.59 2.09 24.53
N LEU A 54 16.96 3.09 23.93
CA LEU A 54 15.56 3.02 23.46
C LEU A 54 15.50 3.38 21.97
N SER A 55 15.04 2.44 21.14
CA SER A 55 14.81 2.62 19.70
C SER A 55 13.42 2.07 19.30
N GLU A 56 12.48 3.00 19.06
CA GLU A 56 11.09 2.91 18.55
C GLU A 56 9.95 2.24 19.35
N ALA A 57 8.83 2.97 19.46
CA ALA A 57 7.44 2.51 19.39
C ALA A 57 6.52 3.68 18.96
N THR A 58 5.68 3.44 17.95
CA THR A 58 4.49 4.19 17.50
C THR A 58 4.19 5.53 18.18
N LEU A 59 4.44 6.63 17.44
CA LEU A 59 3.88 7.99 17.55
C LEU A 59 3.08 8.28 18.84
N SER A 60 3.74 8.38 20.01
CA SER A 60 3.35 9.25 21.15
C SER A 60 4.04 8.92 22.50
N SER A 61 4.52 7.70 22.75
CA SER A 61 5.14 7.38 24.07
C SER A 61 6.07 6.16 24.11
N ALA A 62 7.00 6.13 25.08
CA ALA A 62 7.86 4.99 25.43
C ALA A 62 7.94 4.81 26.96
N SER A 63 8.24 3.59 27.43
CA SER A 63 8.33 3.29 28.87
C SER A 63 9.63 2.57 29.22
N LEU A 64 10.26 2.98 30.31
CA LEU A 64 11.45 2.38 30.90
C LEU A 64 11.14 1.91 32.33
N VAL A 65 11.50 0.68 32.66
CA VAL A 65 11.37 0.18 34.04
C VAL A 65 12.66 0.42 34.80
N LEU A 66 12.56 1.14 35.91
CA LEU A 66 13.63 1.34 36.88
C LEU A 66 13.44 0.34 38.02
N SER A 67 14.50 -0.32 38.47
CA SER A 67 14.44 -1.27 39.59
C SER A 67 15.53 -1.03 40.62
N ASN A 68 15.22 -1.30 41.89
CA ASN A 68 16.21 -1.30 42.97
C ASN A 68 16.73 -2.73 43.18
N ALA A 69 17.87 -3.04 42.56
CA ALA A 69 18.53 -4.34 42.66
C ALA A 69 19.38 -4.50 43.94
N GLY A 70 19.38 -3.50 44.83
CA GLY A 70 20.07 -3.49 46.12
C GLY A 70 19.11 -3.45 47.32
N GLY A 71 19.62 -3.03 48.47
CA GLY A 71 18.82 -2.83 49.69
C GLY A 71 18.37 -1.38 49.89
N GLY A 72 17.63 -1.12 50.97
CA GLY A 72 17.16 0.24 51.30
C GLY A 72 16.20 0.84 50.28
N ARG A 73 15.99 2.16 50.35
CA ARG A 73 15.12 2.91 49.42
C ARG A 73 15.97 3.67 48.40
N LEU A 74 15.72 3.42 47.11
CA LEU A 74 16.37 4.10 45.99
C LEU A 74 15.58 5.35 45.63
N GLU A 75 16.15 6.53 45.83
CA GLU A 75 15.57 7.81 45.41
C GLU A 75 16.20 8.22 44.09
N TRP A 76 15.38 8.52 43.08
CA TRP A 76 15.85 8.79 41.72
C TRP A 76 15.20 10.04 41.11
N ARG A 77 15.92 10.66 40.18
CA ARG A 77 15.47 11.75 39.31
C ARG A 77 15.92 11.49 37.88
N ALA A 78 15.04 11.74 36.93
CA ALA A 78 15.28 11.63 35.50
C ALA A 78 15.19 13.01 34.83
N THR A 79 16.05 13.25 33.85
CA THR A 79 16.05 14.44 32.99
C THR A 79 16.36 14.03 31.56
N VAL A 80 15.77 14.70 30.59
CA VAL A 80 16.06 14.51 29.16
C VAL A 80 16.50 15.85 28.57
N ASP A 81 17.54 15.84 27.75
CA ASP A 81 18.11 17.03 27.10
C ASP A 81 17.39 17.39 25.79
N ASN A 82 16.08 17.16 25.74
CA ASN A 82 15.23 17.55 24.62
C ASN A 82 13.92 18.18 25.13
N PRO A 83 13.63 19.43 24.76
CA PRO A 83 12.47 20.16 25.27
C PRO A 83 11.13 19.62 24.79
N ASN A 84 11.12 18.75 23.77
CA ASN A 84 9.90 18.14 23.22
C ASN A 84 9.56 16.80 23.89
N VAL A 85 10.36 16.34 24.85
CA VAL A 85 10.13 15.08 25.58
C VAL A 85 9.79 15.39 27.03
N GLU A 86 8.58 15.02 27.44
CA GLU A 86 8.11 15.08 28.81
C GLU A 86 8.34 13.72 29.51
N LEU A 87 8.81 13.74 30.76
CA LEU A 87 9.08 12.54 31.56
C LEU A 87 8.04 12.41 32.68
N VAL A 88 7.37 11.26 32.73
CA VAL A 88 6.30 11.00 33.70
C VAL A 88 6.55 9.69 34.45
N PRO A 89 6.92 9.71 35.75
CA PRO A 89 7.28 10.87 36.56
C PRO A 89 8.77 11.25 36.44
N GLU A 90 9.13 12.53 36.60
CA GLU A 90 10.54 12.98 36.59
C GLU A 90 11.38 12.54 37.81
N ARG A 91 10.73 12.07 38.88
CA ARG A 91 11.39 11.60 40.10
C ARG A 91 10.52 10.60 40.84
N GLY A 92 11.13 9.76 41.66
CA GLY A 92 10.41 8.81 42.48
C GLY A 92 11.32 8.06 43.42
N SER A 93 10.73 7.07 44.10
CA SER A 93 11.44 6.22 45.05
C SER A 93 11.07 4.76 44.88
N ILE A 94 12.02 3.84 45.02
CA ILE A 94 11.83 2.40 44.82
C ILE A 94 12.40 1.64 46.02
N ASP A 95 11.52 0.93 46.73
CA ASP A 95 11.94 0.05 47.84
C ASP A 95 12.74 -1.15 47.32
N ALA A 96 13.55 -1.76 48.19
CA ALA A 96 14.38 -2.92 47.87
C ALA A 96 13.58 -4.03 47.15
N GLY A 97 14.08 -4.47 46.00
CA GLY A 97 13.46 -5.53 45.20
C GLY A 97 12.18 -5.11 44.44
N ARG A 98 11.83 -3.82 44.41
CA ARG A 98 10.70 -3.29 43.64
C ARG A 98 11.17 -2.58 42.37
N SER A 99 10.19 -2.20 41.54
CA SER A 99 10.38 -1.47 40.30
C SER A 99 9.35 -0.35 40.16
N ALA A 100 9.67 0.66 39.36
CA ALA A 100 8.77 1.73 38.94
C ALA A 100 8.92 2.00 37.44
N THR A 101 7.86 2.48 36.80
CA THR A 101 7.87 2.81 35.37
C THR A 101 8.07 4.31 35.17
N LEU A 102 9.02 4.66 34.31
CA LEU A 102 9.25 6.00 33.80
C LEU A 102 8.74 6.05 32.36
N ASN A 103 7.77 6.91 32.10
CA ASN A 103 7.23 7.13 30.75
C ASN A 103 7.87 8.37 30.12
N LEU A 104 8.11 8.30 28.82
CA LEU A 104 8.55 9.39 27.97
C LEU A 104 7.39 9.71 27.01
N VAL A 105 6.94 10.96 27.00
CA VAL A 105 5.83 11.45 26.15
C VAL A 105 6.37 12.58 25.28
N VAL A 106 6.18 12.50 23.96
CA VAL A 106 6.62 13.57 23.05
C VAL A 106 5.48 14.57 22.88
N ALA A 107 5.70 15.84 23.24
CA ALA A 107 4.67 16.88 23.21
C ALA A 107 4.62 17.58 21.82
N GLY A 108 3.53 17.41 21.07
CA GLY A 108 3.26 18.21 19.86
C GLY A 108 2.37 17.52 18.79
N THR A 109 1.37 18.25 18.29
CA THR A 109 0.61 17.93 17.07
C THR A 109 1.50 18.08 15.83
N VAL A 110 1.63 17.02 15.03
CA VAL A 110 2.33 16.98 13.72
C VAL A 110 3.65 17.73 13.74
N ALA A 111 4.65 17.18 14.43
CA ALA A 111 6.03 17.58 14.20
C ALA A 111 6.40 17.20 12.76
N ASP A 112 6.96 18.16 12.04
CA ASP A 112 7.66 17.96 10.78
C ASP A 112 8.54 16.68 10.85
N PRO A 113 8.29 15.65 10.03
CA PRO A 113 8.98 14.37 10.13
C PRO A 113 10.49 14.44 9.78
N GLU A 114 11.01 15.61 9.41
CA GLU A 114 12.41 15.80 9.01
C GLU A 114 13.40 16.06 10.16
N VAL A 115 12.97 16.19 11.42
CA VAL A 115 13.90 16.46 12.54
C VAL A 115 14.17 15.19 13.36
N PRO A 116 15.31 14.49 13.17
CA PRO A 116 15.67 13.34 13.99
C PRO A 116 15.83 13.76 15.46
N LEU A 117 15.24 12.99 16.37
CA LEU A 117 15.37 13.21 17.80
C LEU A 117 16.56 12.41 18.33
N ASN A 118 17.68 13.08 18.55
CA ASN A 118 18.78 12.60 19.37
C ASN A 118 18.69 13.27 20.73
N ALA A 119 18.53 12.48 21.79
CA ALA A 119 18.47 12.96 23.16
C ALA A 119 19.12 11.94 24.11
N LEU A 120 19.56 12.39 25.28
CA LEU A 120 20.13 11.59 26.34
C LEU A 120 19.23 11.68 27.58
N LEU A 121 18.56 10.58 27.89
CA LEU A 121 17.89 10.41 29.17
C LEU A 121 18.93 10.16 30.26
N SER A 122 19.03 11.07 31.22
CA SER A 122 19.91 10.94 32.38
C SER A 122 19.11 10.64 33.64
N ILE A 123 19.40 9.50 34.27
CA ILE A 123 18.81 9.09 35.54
C ILE A 123 19.89 9.15 36.61
N THR A 124 19.64 9.91 37.67
CA THR A 124 20.52 10.05 38.83
C THR A 124 19.82 9.51 40.07
N SER A 125 20.53 8.77 40.91
CA SER A 125 19.98 8.21 42.14
C SER A 125 21.03 8.06 43.24
N ASN A 126 20.58 7.82 44.47
CA ASN A 126 21.46 7.44 45.58
C ASN A 126 22.06 6.02 45.46
N GLY A 127 21.70 5.27 44.40
CA GLY A 127 22.21 3.94 44.08
C GLY A 127 22.93 3.84 42.72
N GLY A 128 23.35 4.97 42.15
CA GLY A 128 24.05 5.06 40.86
C GLY A 128 23.36 5.95 39.84
N SER A 129 24.03 6.22 38.72
CA SER A 129 23.49 7.02 37.62
C SER A 129 23.55 6.22 36.32
N LYS A 130 22.59 6.47 35.43
CA LYS A 130 22.49 5.83 34.11
C LYS A 130 22.21 6.91 33.06
N ALA A 131 22.95 6.88 31.96
CA ALA A 131 22.63 7.66 30.78
C ALA A 131 22.14 6.70 29.70
N ILE A 132 20.95 6.95 29.17
CA ILE A 132 20.29 6.10 28.18
C ILE A 132 20.13 6.95 26.91
N PRO A 133 20.86 6.64 25.83
CA PRO A 133 20.68 7.34 24.57
C PRO A 133 19.29 7.03 24.01
N LEU A 134 18.62 8.08 23.55
CA LEU A 134 17.39 8.06 22.77
C LEU A 134 17.79 8.44 21.35
N SER A 135 17.63 7.50 20.42
CA SER A 135 17.83 7.74 19.00
C SER A 135 16.57 7.38 18.26
N TYR A 136 15.94 8.37 17.63
CA TYR A 136 14.94 8.16 16.60
C TYR A 136 15.57 8.45 15.25
N GLY A 137 15.60 7.45 14.37
CA GLY A 137 15.92 7.69 12.96
C GLY A 137 14.81 8.51 12.33
N ALA A 138 15.14 9.39 11.39
CA ALA A 138 14.12 9.82 10.44
C ALA A 138 13.42 8.55 9.94
N VAL A 139 12.08 8.51 10.00
CA VAL A 139 11.35 7.46 9.31
C VAL A 139 11.84 7.55 7.88
N ALA A 140 12.54 6.52 7.41
CA ALA A 140 12.72 6.37 5.99
C ALA A 140 11.30 6.25 5.44
N THR A 141 10.79 7.33 4.87
CA THR A 141 9.65 7.23 3.98
C THR A 141 10.01 6.16 2.96
N CYS A 142 9.17 5.13 2.84
CA CYS A 142 9.07 4.40 1.57
C CYS A 142 8.71 5.45 0.51
N GLY A 143 9.73 6.05 -0.09
CA GLY A 143 9.57 7.25 -0.88
C GLY A 143 10.90 7.99 -1.02
N ARG A 144 11.56 7.73 -2.16
CA ARG A 144 12.75 8.39 -2.69
C ARG A 144 14.05 8.25 -1.89
N GLN A 145 14.63 7.05 -1.92
CA GLN A 145 16.04 7.03 -2.32
C GLN A 145 16.08 7.28 -3.83
N PRO A 146 16.92 8.20 -4.34
CA PRO A 146 17.19 8.25 -5.76
C PRO A 146 17.96 6.99 -6.11
N LEU A 147 17.24 5.93 -6.52
CA LEU A 147 17.84 4.89 -7.33
C LEU A 147 18.45 5.62 -8.53
N ALA A 148 19.78 5.59 -8.64
CA ALA A 148 20.47 6.17 -9.78
C ALA A 148 19.77 5.66 -11.04
N SER A 149 19.32 6.60 -11.89
CA SER A 149 18.47 6.29 -13.04
C SER A 149 19.11 5.20 -13.89
N ALA A 150 18.61 3.97 -13.80
CA ALA A 150 18.86 2.96 -14.79
C ALA A 150 18.06 3.38 -16.03
N ALA A 151 18.77 3.80 -17.08
CA ALA A 151 18.15 4.03 -18.36
C ALA A 151 17.58 2.68 -18.88
N ALA A 152 16.29 2.68 -19.23
CA ALA A 152 15.55 1.62 -19.95
C ALA A 152 15.42 0.26 -19.24
N GLY A 153 14.31 0.05 -18.51
CA GLY A 153 13.66 -1.25 -18.24
C GLY A 153 14.49 -2.43 -17.70
N GLY A 154 15.70 -2.19 -17.19
CA GLY A 154 16.52 -3.21 -16.56
C GLY A 154 16.25 -3.30 -15.06
N ALA A 155 16.41 -4.48 -14.48
CA ALA A 155 16.43 -4.66 -13.03
C ALA A 155 17.44 -3.69 -12.39
N VAL A 156 17.07 -3.02 -11.29
CA VAL A 156 17.93 -2.01 -10.66
C VAL A 156 18.95 -2.70 -9.76
N PRO A 157 20.27 -2.59 -10.05
CA PRO A 157 21.27 -3.28 -9.27
C PRO A 157 21.46 -2.63 -7.90
N VAL A 158 21.77 -3.46 -6.90
CA VAL A 158 22.16 -3.01 -5.56
C VAL A 158 23.62 -2.56 -5.60
N GLY A 159 23.85 -1.34 -6.11
CA GLY A 159 25.19 -0.75 -6.21
C GLY A 159 26.22 -1.67 -6.87
N ASP A 160 27.29 -1.97 -6.13
CA ASP A 160 28.44 -2.77 -6.56
C ASP A 160 28.37 -4.25 -6.10
N GLU A 161 27.18 -4.72 -5.70
CA GLU A 161 26.99 -6.06 -5.18
C GLU A 161 26.88 -7.14 -6.28
N VAL A 162 27.51 -8.29 -6.02
CA VAL A 162 27.60 -9.44 -6.94
C VAL A 162 27.26 -10.72 -6.19
N ILE A 163 26.40 -11.53 -6.77
CA ILE A 163 26.04 -12.87 -6.29
C ILE A 163 26.87 -13.91 -7.05
N VAL A 164 27.51 -14.84 -6.34
CA VAL A 164 28.33 -15.90 -6.94
C VAL A 164 27.92 -17.27 -6.40
N GLY A 165 27.50 -18.16 -7.30
CA GLY A 165 27.25 -19.57 -7.01
C GLY A 165 28.39 -20.45 -7.50
N TYR A 166 28.73 -21.50 -6.76
CA TYR A 166 29.90 -22.34 -7.02
C TYR A 166 29.58 -23.61 -7.81
N ALA A 167 30.49 -24.00 -8.70
CA ALA A 167 30.39 -25.24 -9.44
C ALA A 167 30.58 -26.43 -8.50
N ALA A 168 29.60 -27.33 -8.47
CA ALA A 168 29.57 -28.47 -7.57
C ALA A 168 29.41 -29.79 -8.36
N PRO A 169 30.33 -30.76 -8.21
CA PRO A 169 30.13 -32.12 -8.70
C PRO A 169 28.91 -32.78 -8.06
N SER A 170 28.19 -33.59 -8.84
CA SER A 170 27.03 -34.34 -8.34
C SER A 170 27.44 -35.40 -7.29
N GLY A 171 26.58 -35.59 -6.27
CA GLY A 171 26.75 -36.63 -5.25
C GLY A 171 27.57 -36.25 -4.01
N LEU A 172 27.89 -34.97 -3.82
CA LEU A 172 28.58 -34.46 -2.62
C LEU A 172 27.63 -34.19 -1.47
N THR A 173 28.14 -34.29 -0.23
CA THR A 173 27.42 -33.90 0.99
C THR A 173 27.43 -32.38 1.16
N SER A 174 26.47 -31.82 1.91
CA SER A 174 26.42 -30.37 2.21
C SER A 174 27.70 -29.84 2.87
N GLN A 175 28.36 -30.64 3.72
CA GLN A 175 29.64 -30.26 4.33
C GLN A 175 30.78 -30.20 3.29
N SER A 176 30.78 -31.13 2.34
CA SER A 176 31.75 -31.15 1.23
C SER A 176 31.53 -29.99 0.26
N LEU A 177 30.27 -29.61 0.00
CA LEU A 177 29.89 -28.45 -0.80
C LEU A 177 30.32 -27.14 -0.15
N ALA A 178 30.04 -26.97 1.15
CA ALA A 178 30.48 -25.78 1.90
C ALA A 178 32.00 -25.62 1.89
N SER A 179 32.75 -26.73 2.01
CA SER A 179 34.22 -26.70 1.97
C SER A 179 34.79 -26.34 0.59
N LEU A 180 34.17 -26.83 -0.49
CA LEU A 180 34.52 -26.46 -1.87
C LEU A 180 34.20 -24.99 -2.15
N ALA A 181 33.03 -24.53 -1.74
CA ALA A 181 32.61 -23.14 -1.84
C ALA A 181 33.57 -22.22 -1.07
N ASP A 182 34.00 -22.59 0.14
CA ASP A 182 34.94 -21.79 0.95
C ASP A 182 36.33 -21.64 0.29
N GLY A 183 36.83 -22.72 -0.32
CA GLY A 183 38.07 -22.69 -1.09
C GLY A 183 37.96 -21.78 -2.33
N ALA A 184 36.85 -21.89 -3.07
CA ALA A 184 36.61 -21.06 -4.25
C ALA A 184 36.38 -19.58 -3.87
N ARG A 185 35.58 -19.30 -2.83
CA ARG A 185 35.35 -17.99 -2.22
C ARG A 185 36.65 -17.29 -1.86
N THR A 186 37.52 -17.97 -1.11
CA THR A 186 38.79 -17.40 -0.65
C THR A 186 39.68 -17.02 -1.83
N ALA A 187 39.76 -17.91 -2.83
CA ALA A 187 40.57 -17.67 -4.02
C ALA A 187 40.01 -16.52 -4.88
N LEU A 188 38.72 -16.50 -5.18
CA LEU A 188 38.08 -15.43 -5.96
C LEU A 188 38.14 -14.07 -5.26
N SER A 189 38.00 -14.04 -3.94
CA SER A 189 38.15 -12.81 -3.15
C SER A 189 39.56 -12.22 -3.28
N ALA A 190 40.58 -13.08 -3.23
CA ALA A 190 41.97 -12.65 -3.39
C ALA A 190 42.31 -12.24 -4.84
N GLU A 191 41.79 -12.98 -5.83
CA GLU A 191 42.08 -12.75 -7.26
C GLU A 191 41.41 -11.49 -7.82
N HIS A 192 40.19 -11.18 -7.33
CA HIS A 192 39.37 -10.09 -7.85
C HIS A 192 39.14 -8.94 -6.86
N GLY A 193 39.67 -9.04 -5.64
CA GLY A 193 39.51 -8.02 -4.60
C GLY A 193 38.09 -7.92 -4.04
N LEU A 194 37.31 -9.00 -4.09
CA LEU A 194 35.93 -9.02 -3.62
C LEU A 194 35.88 -8.95 -2.09
N ALA A 195 34.98 -8.12 -1.56
CA ALA A 195 34.66 -8.09 -0.13
C ALA A 195 33.39 -8.91 0.12
N LEU A 196 33.47 -9.93 0.97
CA LEU A 196 32.32 -10.78 1.27
C LEU A 196 31.33 -10.05 2.18
N LEU A 197 30.08 -9.95 1.74
CA LEU A 197 28.97 -9.41 2.52
C LEU A 197 28.17 -10.49 3.24
N ALA A 198 27.88 -11.59 2.55
CA ALA A 198 27.13 -12.70 3.12
C ALA A 198 27.67 -14.05 2.61
N VAL A 199 27.78 -14.99 3.53
CA VAL A 199 28.30 -16.34 3.31
C VAL A 199 27.15 -17.29 2.99
N GLY A 200 27.20 -17.93 1.83
CA GLY A 200 26.40 -19.10 1.47
C GLY A 200 27.03 -20.41 1.96
N ASP A 201 26.24 -21.47 2.00
CA ASP A 201 26.63 -22.80 2.49
C ASP A 201 27.07 -23.75 1.35
N GLY A 202 27.26 -23.21 0.15
CA GLY A 202 27.58 -23.98 -1.07
C GLY A 202 26.36 -24.52 -1.80
N THR A 203 25.16 -24.52 -1.17
CA THR A 203 23.88 -24.66 -1.87
C THR A 203 23.24 -23.30 -2.13
N LEU A 204 23.42 -22.37 -1.21
CA LEU A 204 23.17 -20.95 -1.41
C LEU A 204 24.43 -20.24 -1.91
N PRO A 205 24.28 -19.22 -2.78
CA PRO A 205 25.41 -18.44 -3.28
C PRO A 205 25.95 -17.49 -2.21
N ASP A 206 27.16 -17.00 -2.45
CA ASP A 206 27.74 -15.91 -1.68
C ASP A 206 27.32 -14.55 -2.25
N LEU A 207 27.26 -13.54 -1.39
CA LEU A 207 27.11 -12.14 -1.76
C LEU A 207 28.42 -11.39 -1.51
N PHE A 208 28.91 -10.71 -2.52
CA PHE A 208 30.12 -9.90 -2.49
C PHE A 208 29.84 -8.45 -2.86
N VAL A 209 30.74 -7.56 -2.47
CA VAL A 209 30.89 -6.21 -3.02
C VAL A 209 32.16 -6.17 -3.87
N ALA A 210 32.01 -5.64 -5.08
CA ALA A 210 33.13 -5.39 -5.97
C ALA A 210 34.04 -4.26 -5.43
N PRO A 211 35.33 -4.22 -5.80
CA PRO A 211 36.20 -3.11 -5.44
C PRO A 211 35.61 -1.76 -5.90
N PRO A 212 35.77 -0.66 -5.13
CA PRO A 212 35.27 0.65 -5.52
C PRO A 212 35.77 1.08 -6.90
N GLY A 213 34.86 1.55 -7.76
CA GLY A 213 35.18 2.00 -9.12
C GLY A 213 35.38 0.88 -10.15
N SER A 214 35.01 -0.36 -9.80
CA SER A 214 35.03 -1.49 -10.74
C SER A 214 33.95 -1.38 -11.81
N ASP A 215 34.25 -1.84 -13.02
CA ASP A 215 33.20 -2.23 -13.98
C ASP A 215 32.62 -3.58 -13.52
N VAL A 216 31.48 -3.51 -12.85
CA VAL A 216 30.84 -4.66 -12.21
C VAL A 216 30.30 -5.64 -13.26
N ASP A 217 29.87 -5.19 -14.44
CA ASP A 217 29.41 -6.10 -15.50
C ASP A 217 30.58 -6.89 -16.11
N ALA A 218 31.71 -6.23 -16.35
CA ALA A 218 32.93 -6.90 -16.79
C ALA A 218 33.49 -7.86 -15.71
N LEU A 219 33.32 -7.53 -14.42
CA LEU A 219 33.66 -8.42 -13.32
C LEU A 219 32.75 -9.66 -13.28
N VAL A 220 31.44 -9.48 -13.37
CA VAL A 220 30.46 -10.58 -13.44
C VAL A 220 30.79 -11.52 -14.61
N ALA A 221 31.08 -10.98 -15.79
CA ALA A 221 31.45 -11.78 -16.95
C ALA A 221 32.74 -12.61 -16.74
N ARG A 222 33.74 -12.04 -16.04
CA ARG A 222 34.97 -12.77 -15.69
C ARG A 222 34.71 -13.88 -14.66
N LEU A 223 33.92 -13.58 -13.63
CA LEU A 223 33.55 -14.56 -12.60
C LEU A 223 32.75 -15.71 -13.20
N ALA A 224 31.80 -15.42 -14.09
CA ALA A 224 30.99 -16.43 -14.78
C ALA A 224 31.81 -17.33 -15.73
N ALA A 225 33.00 -16.88 -16.17
CA ALA A 225 33.91 -17.68 -16.99
C ALA A 225 34.87 -18.56 -16.17
N ASP A 226 34.91 -18.41 -14.85
CA ASP A 226 35.77 -19.20 -13.98
C ASP A 226 35.22 -20.63 -13.80
N PRO A 227 36.02 -21.69 -14.00
CA PRO A 227 35.55 -23.07 -13.88
C PRO A 227 35.08 -23.46 -12.48
N ARG A 228 35.40 -22.67 -11.44
CA ARG A 228 34.93 -22.87 -10.06
C ARG A 228 33.55 -22.26 -9.82
N VAL A 229 33.05 -21.44 -10.74
CA VAL A 229 31.80 -20.68 -10.62
C VAL A 229 30.72 -21.34 -11.48
N ALA A 230 29.57 -21.63 -10.88
CA ALA A 230 28.39 -22.11 -11.60
C ALA A 230 27.64 -20.95 -12.26
N PHE A 231 27.53 -19.82 -11.55
CA PHE A 231 26.96 -18.58 -12.06
C PHE A 231 27.51 -17.39 -11.28
N ALA A 232 27.57 -16.24 -11.96
CA ALA A 232 27.78 -14.94 -11.33
C ALA A 232 26.79 -13.95 -11.93
N GLN A 233 26.24 -13.07 -11.10
CA GLN A 233 25.32 -12.01 -11.53
C GLN A 233 25.38 -10.83 -10.58
N ARG A 234 24.86 -9.67 -10.99
CA ARG A 234 24.61 -8.57 -10.06
C ARG A 234 23.54 -8.95 -9.03
N ASN A 235 23.60 -8.33 -7.85
CA ASN A 235 22.45 -8.31 -6.93
C ASN A 235 21.45 -7.23 -7.37
N TYR A 236 20.16 -7.49 -7.25
CA TYR A 236 19.08 -6.60 -7.68
C TYR A 236 18.05 -6.47 -6.57
N TYR A 237 17.39 -5.31 -6.50
CA TYR A 237 16.20 -5.17 -5.65
C TYR A 237 15.07 -6.06 -6.17
N VAL A 238 14.30 -6.66 -5.27
CA VAL A 238 13.06 -7.40 -5.58
C VAL A 238 11.86 -6.55 -5.15
N GLU A 239 10.84 -6.48 -6.00
CA GLU A 239 9.63 -5.68 -5.77
C GLU A 239 8.45 -6.60 -5.41
N LEU A 240 7.56 -6.13 -4.53
CA LEU A 240 6.29 -6.81 -4.26
C LEU A 240 5.33 -6.53 -5.44
N GLN A 241 4.72 -7.57 -6.01
CA GLN A 241 3.64 -7.41 -6.98
C GLN A 241 2.30 -7.49 -6.24
N LEU A 242 1.63 -6.35 -6.07
CA LEU A 242 0.33 -6.30 -5.40
C LEU A 242 -0.80 -6.41 -6.43
N ALA A 243 -1.29 -7.63 -6.64
CA ALA A 243 -2.60 -7.87 -7.26
C ALA A 243 -3.64 -8.09 -6.15
N PRO A 244 -4.86 -7.54 -6.26
CA PRO A 244 -5.93 -7.81 -5.32
C PRO A 244 -6.17 -9.32 -5.13
N ASN A 245 -6.42 -9.75 -3.90
CA ASN A 245 -6.63 -11.18 -3.57
C ASN A 245 -8.04 -11.72 -3.95
N ASP A 246 -8.85 -10.90 -4.61
CA ASP A 246 -10.25 -11.13 -4.90
C ASP A 246 -10.42 -12.24 -5.97
N PRO A 247 -11.33 -13.23 -5.76
CA PRO A 247 -11.45 -14.41 -6.62
C PRO A 247 -11.68 -14.12 -8.12
N TYR A 248 -12.29 -12.98 -8.45
CA TYR A 248 -12.55 -12.59 -9.82
C TYR A 248 -11.59 -11.54 -10.39
N TYR A 249 -10.57 -11.09 -9.64
CA TYR A 249 -9.61 -10.10 -10.13
C TYR A 249 -8.92 -10.54 -11.43
N GLY A 250 -8.54 -11.82 -11.54
CA GLY A 250 -7.94 -12.38 -12.75
C GLY A 250 -8.82 -12.31 -14.01
N SER A 251 -10.12 -12.06 -13.85
CA SER A 251 -11.08 -11.84 -14.95
C SER A 251 -11.35 -10.35 -15.22
N GLN A 252 -10.80 -9.43 -14.44
CA GLN A 252 -10.98 -7.98 -14.57
C GLN A 252 -9.87 -7.34 -15.43
N TRP A 253 -9.85 -7.67 -16.73
CA TRP A 253 -8.89 -7.10 -17.69
C TRP A 253 -8.82 -5.57 -17.64
N ALA A 254 -9.96 -4.91 -17.37
CA ALA A 254 -10.07 -3.47 -17.29
C ALA A 254 -9.15 -2.89 -16.19
N LEU A 255 -9.00 -3.60 -15.06
CA LEU A 255 -8.12 -3.16 -13.98
C LEU A 255 -6.66 -3.49 -14.27
N ALA A 256 -6.39 -4.71 -14.74
CA ALA A 256 -5.04 -5.19 -14.98
C ALA A 256 -4.29 -4.41 -16.10
N SER A 257 -5.00 -3.98 -17.15
CA SER A 257 -4.35 -3.48 -18.38
C SER A 257 -4.13 -1.96 -18.45
N PHE A 258 -4.57 -1.20 -17.44
CA PHE A 258 -4.61 0.28 -17.47
C PHE A 258 -3.86 0.91 -16.28
N GLY A 259 -2.87 0.19 -15.75
CA GLY A 259 -1.92 0.72 -14.76
C GLY A 259 -2.49 0.85 -13.36
N LEU A 260 -3.55 0.10 -13.00
CA LEU A 260 -4.10 0.19 -11.64
C LEU A 260 -3.27 -0.53 -10.60
N GLU A 261 -2.59 -1.63 -10.93
CA GLU A 261 -1.71 -2.32 -9.97
C GLU A 261 -0.64 -1.38 -9.42
N GLN A 262 0.03 -0.64 -10.31
CA GLN A 262 1.05 0.33 -9.93
C GLN A 262 0.46 1.61 -9.33
N ALA A 263 -0.77 1.98 -9.72
CA ALA A 263 -1.52 3.04 -9.07
C ALA A 263 -1.79 2.69 -7.59
N TRP A 264 -2.16 1.44 -7.31
CA TRP A 264 -2.48 0.95 -5.97
C TRP A 264 -1.27 0.83 -5.05
N ASP A 265 -0.06 0.71 -5.59
CA ASP A 265 1.17 0.86 -4.81
C ASP A 265 1.32 2.27 -4.23
N VAL A 266 0.74 3.28 -4.88
CA VAL A 266 0.72 4.67 -4.41
C VAL A 266 -0.49 4.95 -3.53
N GLN A 267 -1.69 4.66 -4.03
CA GLN A 267 -2.95 4.98 -3.36
C GLN A 267 -4.05 4.01 -3.77
N ARG A 268 -4.73 3.43 -2.77
CA ARG A 268 -5.83 2.48 -2.93
C ARG A 268 -7.20 3.11 -2.68
N GLY A 269 -7.26 4.30 -2.10
CA GLY A 269 -8.48 4.96 -1.62
C GLY A 269 -8.54 5.04 -0.10
N GLN A 270 -7.40 5.29 0.54
CA GLN A 270 -7.25 5.47 1.99
C GLN A 270 -6.77 6.90 2.29
N GLY A 271 -7.08 7.42 3.48
CA GLY A 271 -6.65 8.74 3.93
C GLY A 271 -7.82 9.73 4.00
N ARG A 272 -7.97 10.59 2.99
CA ARG A 272 -9.13 11.49 2.93
C ARG A 272 -10.38 10.68 2.56
N ARG A 273 -11.46 10.82 3.34
CA ARG A 273 -12.78 10.31 2.94
C ARG A 273 -13.23 10.98 1.64
N VAL A 274 -13.55 10.17 0.63
CA VAL A 274 -14.05 10.62 -0.67
C VAL A 274 -15.44 10.04 -0.90
N VAL A 275 -16.39 10.90 -1.24
CA VAL A 275 -17.76 10.48 -1.59
C VAL A 275 -17.92 10.51 -3.11
N VAL A 276 -18.20 9.36 -3.71
CA VAL A 276 -18.53 9.23 -5.13
C VAL A 276 -20.03 9.01 -5.30
N ALA A 277 -20.75 10.01 -5.83
CA ALA A 277 -22.15 9.86 -6.16
C ALA A 277 -22.34 9.06 -7.44
N VAL A 278 -23.20 8.05 -7.40
CA VAL A 278 -23.62 7.26 -8.56
C VAL A 278 -25.10 7.55 -8.81
N ILE A 279 -25.37 8.40 -9.81
CA ILE A 279 -26.74 8.75 -10.23
C ILE A 279 -27.18 7.77 -11.32
N ASP A 280 -28.01 6.78 -10.96
CA ASP A 280 -28.27 5.62 -11.81
C ASP A 280 -29.60 4.89 -11.46
N SER A 281 -29.71 3.58 -11.71
CA SER A 281 -30.88 2.72 -11.44
C SER A 281 -31.07 2.36 -9.97
N GLY A 282 -30.08 2.66 -9.12
CA GLY A 282 -29.96 2.26 -7.73
C GLY A 282 -28.77 1.32 -7.48
N VAL A 283 -28.34 1.21 -6.22
CA VAL A 283 -27.19 0.38 -5.80
C VAL A 283 -27.60 -0.58 -4.69
N GLU A 284 -27.28 -1.86 -4.84
CA GLU A 284 -27.50 -2.87 -3.78
C GLU A 284 -26.51 -2.61 -2.63
N ARG A 285 -27.00 -1.91 -1.60
CA ARG A 285 -26.19 -1.51 -0.44
C ARG A 285 -25.57 -2.68 0.33
N ASP A 286 -26.30 -3.79 0.40
CA ASP A 286 -25.91 -4.97 1.17
C ASP A 286 -25.22 -6.04 0.29
N HIS A 287 -24.81 -5.67 -0.93
CA HIS A 287 -23.98 -6.53 -1.77
C HIS A 287 -22.68 -6.86 -1.02
N PRO A 288 -22.24 -8.13 -0.93
CA PRO A 288 -21.07 -8.51 -0.12
C PRO A 288 -19.83 -7.67 -0.41
N ASP A 289 -19.59 -7.40 -1.69
CA ASP A 289 -18.45 -6.63 -2.20
C ASP A 289 -18.58 -5.09 -2.07
N LEU A 290 -19.73 -4.60 -1.60
CA LEU A 290 -20.00 -3.17 -1.41
C LEU A 290 -20.45 -2.85 0.02
N ALA A 291 -20.60 -3.87 0.86
CA ALA A 291 -21.12 -3.74 2.21
C ALA A 291 -20.24 -2.79 3.02
N GLY A 292 -20.87 -1.79 3.65
CA GLY A 292 -20.17 -0.76 4.41
C GLY A 292 -19.60 0.40 3.59
N LYS A 293 -19.55 0.32 2.26
CA LYS A 293 -19.14 1.44 1.38
C LYS A 293 -20.30 2.22 0.79
N VAL A 294 -21.51 1.68 0.82
CA VAL A 294 -22.68 2.33 0.21
C VAL A 294 -23.47 3.11 1.26
N LEU A 295 -23.56 4.43 1.05
CA LEU A 295 -24.33 5.36 1.88
C LEU A 295 -25.85 5.17 1.66
N PRO A 296 -26.72 5.73 2.53
CA PRO A 296 -28.17 5.54 2.42
C PRO A 296 -28.78 6.00 1.09
N GLY A 297 -28.30 7.13 0.55
CA GLY A 297 -28.76 7.64 -0.75
C GLY A 297 -30.18 8.19 -0.78
N TYR A 298 -30.66 8.50 -1.99
CA TYR A 298 -32.00 9.04 -2.23
C TYR A 298 -32.58 8.60 -3.59
N ASP A 299 -33.88 8.37 -3.62
CA ASP A 299 -34.64 7.95 -4.80
C ASP A 299 -35.43 9.15 -5.34
N PHE A 300 -34.94 9.74 -6.42
CA PHE A 300 -35.59 10.85 -7.14
C PHE A 300 -36.76 10.40 -8.02
N TYR A 301 -36.91 9.11 -8.29
CA TYR A 301 -38.10 8.59 -8.97
C TYR A 301 -39.29 8.54 -8.00
N LYS A 302 -39.08 8.05 -6.77
CA LYS A 302 -40.11 7.95 -5.72
C LYS A 302 -40.19 9.17 -4.80
N ASN A 303 -39.20 10.07 -4.85
CA ASN A 303 -38.99 11.16 -3.91
C ASN A 303 -38.94 10.67 -2.45
N ALA A 304 -38.13 9.65 -2.20
CA ALA A 304 -38.06 8.96 -0.91
C ALA A 304 -36.61 8.65 -0.49
N PRO A 305 -36.32 8.50 0.82
CA PRO A 305 -35.01 8.03 1.29
C PRO A 305 -34.67 6.63 0.77
N GLY A 306 -33.37 6.35 0.60
CA GLY A 306 -32.89 5.09 0.05
C GLY A 306 -32.69 5.18 -1.46
N ALA A 307 -31.84 4.32 -2.01
CA ALA A 307 -31.59 4.26 -3.46
C ALA A 307 -31.29 2.81 -3.93
N ALA A 308 -31.99 1.84 -3.34
CA ALA A 308 -31.83 0.43 -3.72
C ALA A 308 -32.37 0.18 -5.14
N PRO A 309 -31.75 -0.72 -5.92
CA PRO A 309 -32.28 -1.13 -7.21
C PRO A 309 -33.60 -1.86 -7.02
N TYR A 310 -34.44 -1.85 -8.05
CA TYR A 310 -35.67 -2.62 -8.01
C TYR A 310 -35.35 -4.12 -8.15
N ALA A 311 -35.87 -4.94 -7.24
CA ALA A 311 -35.59 -6.37 -7.22
C ALA A 311 -36.37 -7.10 -8.33
N VAL A 312 -35.64 -7.65 -9.31
CA VAL A 312 -36.20 -8.53 -10.33
C VAL A 312 -35.33 -9.78 -10.47
N PRO A 313 -35.90 -10.95 -10.82
CA PRO A 313 -35.10 -12.15 -11.11
C PRO A 313 -34.12 -11.90 -12.26
N ALA A 314 -32.96 -12.58 -12.24
CA ALA A 314 -31.96 -12.48 -13.32
C ALA A 314 -32.50 -12.83 -14.72
N SER A 315 -33.57 -13.64 -14.79
CA SER A 315 -34.26 -13.98 -16.04
C SER A 315 -35.17 -12.88 -16.59
N ASN A 316 -35.38 -11.79 -15.85
CA ASN A 316 -36.26 -10.70 -16.25
C ASN A 316 -35.58 -9.83 -17.33
N ALA A 317 -36.35 -9.44 -18.36
CA ALA A 317 -35.86 -8.59 -19.45
C ALA A 317 -35.32 -7.21 -19.00
N TYR A 318 -35.74 -6.72 -17.83
CA TYR A 318 -35.27 -5.47 -17.25
C TYR A 318 -34.08 -5.65 -16.30
N TYR A 319 -33.63 -6.89 -16.02
CA TYR A 319 -32.57 -7.17 -15.04
C TYR A 319 -31.33 -6.33 -15.26
N GLN A 320 -30.81 -6.29 -16.49
CA GLN A 320 -29.62 -5.50 -16.84
C GLN A 320 -29.78 -4.00 -16.57
N LYS A 321 -31.00 -3.47 -16.74
CA LYS A 321 -31.27 -2.03 -16.52
C LYS A 321 -31.34 -1.70 -15.05
N VAL A 322 -31.94 -2.56 -14.24
CA VAL A 322 -32.04 -2.32 -12.80
C VAL A 322 -30.72 -2.62 -12.08
N SER A 323 -29.90 -3.53 -12.61
CA SER A 323 -28.57 -3.85 -12.07
C SER A 323 -27.48 -2.85 -12.43
N HIS A 324 -27.72 -1.99 -13.40
CA HIS A 324 -26.74 -1.06 -13.97
C HIS A 324 -26.02 -0.21 -12.90
N GLY A 325 -26.75 0.43 -11.98
CA GLY A 325 -26.15 1.25 -10.93
C GLY A 325 -25.27 0.47 -9.95
N THR A 326 -25.62 -0.78 -9.63
CA THR A 326 -24.78 -1.65 -8.78
C THR A 326 -23.48 -2.02 -9.48
N HIS A 327 -23.54 -2.29 -10.79
CA HIS A 327 -22.37 -2.54 -11.63
C HIS A 327 -21.47 -1.33 -11.77
N VAL A 328 -22.05 -0.14 -11.91
CA VAL A 328 -21.30 1.11 -11.93
C VAL A 328 -20.61 1.34 -10.58
N ALA A 329 -21.31 1.15 -9.46
CA ALA A 329 -20.75 1.30 -8.11
C ALA A 329 -19.61 0.31 -7.83
N GLY A 330 -19.75 -0.94 -8.28
CA GLY A 330 -18.69 -1.96 -8.17
C GLY A 330 -17.41 -1.55 -8.89
N ILE A 331 -17.50 -1.03 -10.12
CA ILE A 331 -16.32 -0.53 -10.86
C ILE A 331 -15.63 0.59 -10.08
N VAL A 332 -16.39 1.51 -9.48
CA VAL A 332 -15.81 2.62 -8.70
C VAL A 332 -15.09 2.11 -7.46
N ALA A 333 -15.79 1.33 -6.61
CA ALA A 333 -15.38 1.16 -5.22
C ALA A 333 -15.79 -0.18 -4.59
N ALA A 334 -15.96 -1.27 -5.36
CA ALA A 334 -15.96 -2.60 -4.74
C ALA A 334 -14.77 -2.75 -3.77
N TRP A 335 -14.94 -3.53 -2.72
CA TRP A 335 -13.82 -3.87 -1.85
C TRP A 335 -12.73 -4.57 -2.65
N GLY A 336 -11.53 -4.54 -2.12
CA GLY A 336 -10.40 -5.21 -2.71
C GLY A 336 -9.55 -5.70 -1.56
N ASP A 337 -8.83 -6.78 -1.80
CA ASP A 337 -8.07 -7.49 -0.77
C ASP A 337 -8.94 -8.08 0.37
N ASP A 338 -10.24 -8.28 0.16
CA ASP A 338 -11.15 -8.85 1.16
C ASP A 338 -11.52 -10.34 0.90
N GLY A 339 -11.03 -10.88 -0.22
CA GLY A 339 -11.25 -12.26 -0.64
C GLY A 339 -12.65 -12.51 -1.21
N VAL A 340 -13.38 -11.46 -1.60
CA VAL A 340 -14.74 -11.53 -2.13
C VAL A 340 -14.78 -10.95 -3.55
N GLY A 341 -15.53 -11.59 -4.44
CA GLY A 341 -15.96 -10.92 -5.67
C GLY A 341 -14.85 -10.32 -6.53
N VAL A 342 -15.00 -9.03 -6.83
CA VAL A 342 -14.18 -8.22 -7.72
C VAL A 342 -13.48 -7.10 -6.94
N ALA A 343 -12.43 -6.51 -7.49
CA ALA A 343 -11.88 -5.25 -6.99
C ALA A 343 -12.55 -4.04 -7.65
N GLY A 344 -12.70 -2.94 -6.90
CA GLY A 344 -13.01 -1.62 -7.44
C GLY A 344 -11.76 -0.86 -7.89
N VAL A 345 -11.91 0.18 -8.72
CA VAL A 345 -10.80 1.07 -9.08
C VAL A 345 -10.22 1.75 -7.83
N ALA A 346 -11.10 2.23 -6.94
CA ALA A 346 -10.74 2.84 -5.67
C ALA A 346 -11.23 1.97 -4.52
N PHE A 347 -10.55 0.83 -4.31
CA PHE A 347 -11.01 -0.21 -3.40
C PHE A 347 -10.70 0.02 -1.91
N GLY A 348 -10.04 1.11 -1.54
CA GLY A 348 -9.73 1.47 -0.17
C GLY A 348 -10.96 1.85 0.67
N ALA A 349 -10.79 1.85 1.98
CA ALA A 349 -11.88 1.99 2.95
C ALA A 349 -12.51 3.39 3.02
N ASP A 350 -11.78 4.43 2.60
CA ASP A 350 -12.22 5.82 2.74
C ASP A 350 -12.99 6.34 1.51
N VAL A 351 -13.07 5.54 0.44
CA VAL A 351 -13.89 5.83 -0.74
C VAL A 351 -15.25 5.17 -0.59
N VAL A 352 -16.30 5.98 -0.50
CA VAL A 352 -17.69 5.53 -0.30
C VAL A 352 -18.58 5.98 -1.44
N VAL A 353 -19.59 5.18 -1.75
CA VAL A 353 -20.57 5.45 -2.80
C VAL A 353 -21.82 6.09 -2.21
N LEU A 354 -22.23 7.25 -2.75
CA LEU A 354 -23.54 7.84 -2.51
C LEU A 354 -24.49 7.39 -3.64
N PRO A 355 -25.41 6.44 -3.39
CA PRO A 355 -26.31 5.99 -4.43
C PRO A 355 -27.47 6.99 -4.61
N ILE A 356 -27.76 7.34 -5.86
CA ILE A 356 -28.88 8.21 -6.21
C ILE A 356 -29.70 7.50 -7.28
N LYS A 357 -30.86 7.00 -6.89
CA LYS A 357 -31.77 6.31 -7.82
C LYS A 357 -32.56 7.35 -8.60
N LEU A 358 -32.35 7.37 -9.91
CA LEU A 358 -32.96 8.32 -10.83
C LEU A 358 -34.01 7.66 -11.73
N PHE A 359 -33.73 6.45 -12.21
CA PHE A 359 -34.61 5.75 -13.14
C PHE A 359 -35.77 5.05 -12.40
N ASP A 360 -36.86 4.84 -13.14
CA ASP A 360 -38.00 4.04 -12.69
C ASP A 360 -37.62 2.61 -12.23
N ASP A 361 -38.60 1.88 -11.70
CA ASP A 361 -38.40 0.50 -11.23
C ASP A 361 -38.05 -0.49 -12.37
N CYS A 362 -38.19 -0.07 -13.64
CA CYS A 362 -37.74 -0.83 -14.81
C CYS A 362 -36.36 -0.35 -15.34
N GLY A 363 -35.72 0.60 -14.66
CA GLY A 363 -34.46 1.21 -15.08
C GLY A 363 -34.51 1.90 -16.45
N SER A 364 -35.71 2.30 -16.91
CA SER A 364 -35.95 2.66 -18.31
C SER A 364 -36.23 4.13 -18.54
N HIS A 365 -36.84 4.83 -17.58
CA HIS A 365 -37.22 6.22 -17.75
C HIS A 365 -36.74 7.09 -16.59
N ALA A 366 -36.23 8.26 -16.95
CA ALA A 366 -35.89 9.37 -16.06
C ALA A 366 -36.18 10.68 -16.81
N THR A 367 -36.33 11.78 -16.08
CA THR A 367 -36.56 13.11 -16.69
C THR A 367 -35.32 13.99 -16.53
N VAL A 368 -35.14 14.93 -17.47
CA VAL A 368 -34.11 15.97 -17.41
C VAL A 368 -34.22 16.80 -16.12
N ASP A 369 -35.45 17.09 -15.67
CA ASP A 369 -35.71 17.80 -14.40
C ASP A 369 -35.21 17.01 -13.18
N ALA A 370 -35.55 15.72 -13.09
CA ALA A 370 -35.09 14.86 -12.00
C ALA A 370 -33.56 14.72 -12.02
N LEU A 371 -32.95 14.60 -13.21
CA LEU A 371 -31.49 14.52 -13.34
C LEU A 371 -30.81 15.83 -12.91
N ALA A 372 -31.32 16.99 -13.32
CA ALA A 372 -30.78 18.29 -12.90
C ALA A 372 -30.85 18.45 -11.37
N LYS A 373 -31.96 18.03 -10.75
CA LYS A 373 -32.13 18.01 -9.29
C LYS A 373 -31.15 17.03 -8.62
N ALA A 374 -31.01 15.82 -9.15
CA ALA A 374 -30.10 14.81 -8.63
C ALA A 374 -28.63 15.27 -8.65
N ILE A 375 -28.17 15.90 -9.75
CA ILE A 375 -26.81 16.45 -9.86
C ILE A 375 -26.55 17.51 -8.78
N ARG A 376 -27.51 18.44 -8.58
CA ARG A 376 -27.38 19.47 -7.55
C ARG A 376 -27.36 18.88 -6.14
N TRP A 377 -28.27 17.95 -5.86
CA TRP A 377 -28.36 17.30 -4.56
C TRP A 377 -27.13 16.46 -4.22
N ALA A 378 -26.56 15.76 -5.22
CA ALA A 378 -25.29 15.04 -5.09
C ALA A 378 -24.17 15.96 -4.61
N ALA A 379 -24.08 17.18 -5.16
CA ALA A 379 -23.11 18.20 -4.77
C ALA A 379 -23.44 18.91 -3.44
N GLY A 380 -24.41 18.43 -2.66
CA GLY A 380 -24.80 19.04 -1.38
C GLY A 380 -25.66 20.31 -1.51
N LEU A 381 -26.06 20.69 -2.72
CA LEU A 381 -26.87 21.89 -2.94
C LEU A 381 -28.34 21.64 -2.56
N PRO A 382 -29.03 22.63 -1.97
CA PRO A 382 -30.45 22.51 -1.65
C PRO A 382 -31.31 22.26 -2.90
N VAL A 383 -32.26 21.33 -2.78
CA VAL A 383 -33.26 21.02 -3.80
C VAL A 383 -34.66 21.02 -3.17
N PRO A 384 -35.60 21.84 -3.65
CA PRO A 384 -36.97 21.84 -3.12
C PRO A 384 -37.61 20.45 -3.19
N GLY A 385 -38.13 19.99 -2.05
CA GLY A 385 -38.80 18.68 -1.93
C GLY A 385 -37.87 17.51 -1.61
N ALA A 386 -36.55 17.69 -1.64
CA ALA A 386 -35.56 16.71 -1.19
C ALA A 386 -34.98 17.11 0.17
N PRO A 387 -34.57 16.15 1.04
CA PRO A 387 -33.85 16.45 2.26
C PRO A 387 -32.47 17.08 1.94
N LEU A 388 -31.86 17.78 2.89
CA LEU A 388 -30.46 18.19 2.73
C LEU A 388 -29.56 16.96 2.66
N ASN A 389 -28.57 17.00 1.76
CA ASN A 389 -27.55 15.97 1.66
C ASN A 389 -26.33 16.36 2.53
N PRO A 390 -26.07 15.65 3.65
CA PRO A 390 -24.89 15.91 4.47
C PRO A 390 -23.60 15.33 3.86
N ASP A 391 -23.71 14.40 2.92
CA ASP A 391 -22.61 13.71 2.24
C ASP A 391 -22.45 14.28 0.83
N ALA A 392 -22.06 15.56 0.72
CA ALA A 392 -21.77 16.18 -0.57
C ALA A 392 -20.66 15.39 -1.29
N ALA A 393 -20.90 15.06 -2.56
CA ALA A 393 -20.01 14.23 -3.34
C ALA A 393 -18.79 15.01 -3.84
N ASP A 394 -17.59 14.46 -3.67
CA ASP A 394 -16.37 14.97 -4.29
C ASP A 394 -16.33 14.59 -5.80
N VAL A 395 -16.92 13.45 -6.17
CA VAL A 395 -17.05 12.98 -7.57
C VAL A 395 -18.49 12.58 -7.87
N ILE A 396 -19.04 12.97 -9.02
CA ILE A 396 -20.38 12.61 -9.49
C ILE A 396 -20.25 11.83 -10.80
N ASN A 397 -20.55 10.54 -10.74
CA ASN A 397 -20.59 9.66 -11.90
C ASN A 397 -22.00 9.64 -12.53
N LEU A 398 -22.03 9.86 -13.84
CA LEU A 398 -23.21 9.95 -14.68
C LEU A 398 -23.09 8.96 -15.85
N SER A 399 -23.32 7.67 -15.58
CA SER A 399 -23.30 6.60 -16.58
C SER A 399 -24.57 6.55 -17.44
N LEU A 400 -25.06 7.72 -17.84
CA LEU A 400 -26.34 7.97 -18.52
C LEU A 400 -26.22 9.16 -19.45
N GLY A 401 -27.21 9.33 -20.34
CA GLY A 401 -27.26 10.51 -21.18
C GLY A 401 -28.54 10.64 -21.99
N VAL A 402 -28.75 11.85 -22.50
CA VAL A 402 -29.83 12.21 -23.40
C VAL A 402 -29.27 12.95 -24.61
N ALA A 403 -29.83 12.69 -25.79
CA ALA A 403 -29.39 13.33 -27.03
C ALA A 403 -29.64 14.85 -27.02
N GLY A 404 -28.79 15.57 -27.74
CA GLY A 404 -28.79 17.03 -27.79
C GLY A 404 -28.16 17.68 -26.56
N ARG A 405 -28.10 19.01 -26.57
CA ARG A 405 -27.64 19.83 -25.43
C ARG A 405 -28.84 20.33 -24.63
N HIS A 406 -28.75 20.24 -23.30
CA HIS A 406 -29.84 20.62 -22.40
C HIS A 406 -29.35 21.68 -21.41
N PRO A 407 -29.74 22.96 -21.56
CA PRO A 407 -29.29 24.05 -20.68
C PRO A 407 -29.56 23.83 -19.19
N ALA A 408 -30.63 23.09 -18.85
CA ALA A 408 -30.92 22.72 -17.46
C ALA A 408 -29.85 21.81 -16.86
N LEU A 409 -29.31 20.87 -17.65
CA LEU A 409 -28.23 19.98 -17.22
C LEU A 409 -26.90 20.71 -17.20
N ASP A 410 -26.64 21.61 -18.15
CA ASP A 410 -25.45 22.47 -18.14
C ASP A 410 -25.40 23.33 -16.86
N ALA A 411 -26.51 23.96 -16.50
CA ALA A 411 -26.60 24.79 -15.30
C ALA A 411 -26.49 23.97 -14.01
N ALA A 412 -27.05 22.75 -13.97
CA ALA A 412 -26.91 21.85 -12.83
C ALA A 412 -25.46 21.36 -12.67
N ALA A 413 -24.83 20.95 -13.78
CA ALA A 413 -23.45 20.51 -13.81
C ALA A 413 -22.47 21.62 -13.42
N GLN A 414 -22.69 22.85 -13.92
CA GLN A 414 -21.87 23.99 -13.53
C GLN A 414 -22.02 24.30 -12.03
N ALA A 415 -23.24 24.28 -11.50
CA ALA A 415 -23.46 24.52 -10.08
C ALA A 415 -22.80 23.46 -9.18
N ALA A 416 -22.80 22.19 -9.60
CA ALA A 416 -22.10 21.12 -8.90
C ALA A 416 -20.58 21.28 -8.96
N TRP A 417 -20.04 21.69 -10.12
CA TRP A 417 -18.63 22.02 -10.29
C TRP A 417 -18.20 23.17 -9.37
N ASP A 418 -18.99 24.24 -9.33
CA ASP A 418 -18.75 25.41 -8.48
C ASP A 418 -18.85 25.06 -6.97
N ALA A 419 -19.62 24.02 -6.63
CA ALA A 419 -19.69 23.47 -5.28
C ALA A 419 -18.51 22.55 -4.92
N GLY A 420 -17.59 22.30 -5.87
CA GLY A 420 -16.37 21.52 -5.64
C GLY A 420 -16.42 20.06 -6.10
N ALA A 421 -17.46 19.64 -6.83
CA ALA A 421 -17.57 18.27 -7.34
C ALA A 421 -16.90 18.10 -8.71
N VAL A 422 -16.18 17.00 -8.91
CA VAL A 422 -15.75 16.52 -10.24
C VAL A 422 -16.90 15.78 -10.90
N LEU A 423 -17.31 16.19 -12.09
CA LEU A 423 -18.38 15.50 -12.83
C LEU A 423 -17.80 14.65 -13.96
N VAL A 424 -18.19 13.37 -14.01
CA VAL A 424 -17.74 12.39 -14.99
C VAL A 424 -18.96 11.75 -15.64
N ALA A 425 -19.07 11.78 -16.96
CA ALA A 425 -20.25 11.28 -17.66
C ALA A 425 -19.92 10.46 -18.90
N ALA A 426 -20.74 9.44 -19.16
CA ALA A 426 -20.63 8.58 -20.33
C ALA A 426 -20.93 9.34 -21.63
N ALA A 427 -20.08 9.18 -22.65
CA ALA A 427 -20.23 9.89 -23.92
C ALA A 427 -21.45 9.44 -24.74
N GLY A 428 -21.89 8.19 -24.59
CA GLY A 428 -23.00 7.57 -25.34
C GLY A 428 -22.59 6.34 -26.15
N ASN A 429 -23.57 5.53 -26.57
CA ASN A 429 -23.35 4.19 -27.14
C ASN A 429 -24.00 4.00 -28.54
N HIS A 430 -24.07 5.05 -29.35
CA HIS A 430 -24.70 5.00 -30.68
C HIS A 430 -23.71 4.83 -31.84
N GLY A 431 -22.43 5.10 -31.63
CA GLY A 431 -21.36 5.00 -32.63
C GLY A 431 -21.50 6.03 -33.76
N ALA A 432 -20.51 6.10 -34.64
CA ALA A 432 -20.42 7.12 -35.70
C ALA A 432 -21.59 7.09 -36.72
N SER A 433 -22.24 5.93 -36.88
CA SER A 433 -23.36 5.72 -37.82
C SER A 433 -24.73 5.62 -37.14
N GLY A 434 -24.80 5.82 -35.81
CA GLY A 434 -26.05 5.75 -35.06
C GLY A 434 -26.90 7.02 -35.19
N ALA A 435 -28.14 6.96 -34.71
CA ALA A 435 -29.08 8.09 -34.77
C ALA A 435 -28.62 9.34 -34.00
N ASN A 436 -27.64 9.21 -33.09
CA ASN A 436 -27.07 10.31 -32.29
C ASN A 436 -25.57 10.06 -32.00
N PRO A 437 -24.66 10.29 -32.96
CA PRO A 437 -23.25 9.91 -32.83
C PRO A 437 -22.41 10.83 -31.92
N GLY A 438 -22.90 12.04 -31.65
CA GLY A 438 -22.21 13.04 -30.82
C GLY A 438 -22.30 12.77 -29.32
N VAL A 439 -21.44 13.44 -28.54
CA VAL A 439 -21.42 13.32 -27.07
C VAL A 439 -22.77 13.75 -26.48
N LEU A 440 -23.37 12.88 -25.66
CA LEU A 440 -24.69 13.10 -25.05
C LEU A 440 -24.62 14.12 -23.90
N SER A 441 -25.76 14.73 -23.54
CA SER A 441 -25.87 15.52 -22.32
C SER A 441 -26.15 14.61 -21.12
N PRO A 442 -25.53 14.83 -19.94
CA PRO A 442 -24.71 15.99 -19.55
C PRO A 442 -23.22 15.92 -19.94
N ALA A 443 -22.72 14.85 -20.56
CA ALA A 443 -21.30 14.73 -20.91
C ALA A 443 -20.79 15.87 -21.81
N ASN A 444 -21.63 16.44 -22.68
CA ASN A 444 -21.30 17.58 -23.54
C ASN A 444 -21.34 18.97 -22.84
N ALA A 445 -21.50 19.01 -21.51
CA ALA A 445 -21.38 20.24 -20.73
C ALA A 445 -19.90 20.56 -20.45
N PRO A 446 -19.46 21.84 -20.46
CA PRO A 446 -18.04 22.18 -20.35
C PRO A 446 -17.45 21.85 -18.98
N SER A 447 -18.30 21.80 -17.94
CA SER A 447 -17.95 21.45 -16.56
C SER A 447 -17.94 19.93 -16.30
N VAL A 448 -18.12 19.10 -17.32
CA VAL A 448 -18.19 17.64 -17.21
C VAL A 448 -17.06 17.00 -18.01
N ILE A 449 -16.45 15.96 -17.45
CA ILE A 449 -15.47 15.11 -18.13
C ILE A 449 -16.25 14.07 -18.93
N ALA A 450 -16.29 14.22 -20.25
CA ALA A 450 -16.93 13.25 -21.14
C ALA A 450 -16.02 12.03 -21.36
N VAL A 451 -16.55 10.83 -21.10
CA VAL A 451 -15.78 9.58 -21.15
C VAL A 451 -16.31 8.64 -22.22
N GLY A 452 -15.46 8.35 -23.20
CA GLY A 452 -15.68 7.32 -24.22
C GLY A 452 -15.11 5.96 -23.80
N SER A 453 -15.39 4.94 -24.60
CA SER A 453 -15.06 3.54 -24.30
C SER A 453 -13.93 3.01 -25.17
N VAL A 454 -12.99 2.29 -24.57
CA VAL A 454 -12.02 1.43 -25.25
C VAL A 454 -12.19 -0.03 -24.87
N ASP A 455 -11.66 -0.91 -25.71
CA ASP A 455 -11.49 -2.33 -25.49
C ASP A 455 -10.15 -2.68 -24.83
N GLU A 456 -9.90 -3.97 -24.61
CA GLU A 456 -8.66 -4.49 -24.01
C GLU A 456 -7.42 -4.20 -24.86
N GLY A 457 -7.60 -4.01 -26.18
CA GLY A 457 -6.58 -3.60 -27.13
C GLY A 457 -6.35 -2.09 -27.17
N ARG A 458 -6.99 -1.32 -26.27
CA ARG A 458 -6.95 0.16 -26.22
C ARG A 458 -7.54 0.82 -27.47
N LEU A 459 -8.35 0.11 -28.23
CA LEU A 459 -9.05 0.64 -29.39
C LEU A 459 -10.43 1.16 -28.98
N ARG A 460 -10.82 2.29 -29.55
CA ARG A 460 -12.14 2.88 -29.34
C ARG A 460 -13.22 1.87 -29.71
N SER A 461 -14.09 1.56 -28.77
CA SER A 461 -15.22 0.65 -28.97
C SER A 461 -16.13 1.21 -30.06
N ALA A 462 -16.57 0.37 -31.00
CA ALA A 462 -17.34 0.81 -32.17
C ALA A 462 -18.67 1.53 -31.81
N PHE A 463 -19.27 1.18 -30.67
CA PHE A 463 -20.48 1.83 -30.16
C PHE A 463 -20.21 3.18 -29.50
N SER A 464 -18.97 3.50 -29.09
CA SER A 464 -18.68 4.72 -28.34
C SER A 464 -19.05 5.93 -29.19
N ASN A 465 -19.79 6.87 -28.61
CA ASN A 465 -19.94 8.20 -29.18
C ASN A 465 -18.61 8.94 -29.11
N HIS A 466 -18.47 9.96 -29.94
CA HIS A 466 -17.26 10.75 -30.08
C HIS A 466 -17.61 12.15 -30.59
N GLY A 467 -16.67 13.09 -30.52
CA GLY A 467 -16.93 14.49 -30.85
C GLY A 467 -16.01 15.44 -30.09
N PRO A 468 -16.11 16.76 -30.35
CA PRO A 468 -15.19 17.75 -29.78
C PRO A 468 -15.31 17.90 -28.25
N GLU A 469 -16.44 17.48 -27.66
CA GLU A 469 -16.61 17.47 -26.20
C GLU A 469 -16.00 16.25 -25.51
N LEU A 470 -15.62 15.21 -26.27
CA LEU A 470 -15.01 14.00 -25.73
C LEU A 470 -13.67 14.36 -25.08
N GLU A 471 -13.49 13.97 -23.82
CA GLU A 471 -12.32 14.39 -23.06
C GLU A 471 -11.36 13.24 -22.77
N LEU A 472 -11.88 12.10 -22.31
CA LEU A 472 -11.06 10.93 -21.96
C LEU A 472 -11.71 9.66 -22.50
N MET A 473 -10.89 8.63 -22.59
CA MET A 473 -11.31 7.27 -22.88
C MET A 473 -11.00 6.38 -21.67
N ALA A 474 -11.81 5.35 -21.46
CA ALA A 474 -11.54 4.37 -20.41
C ALA A 474 -12.12 2.99 -20.77
N PRO A 475 -11.73 1.92 -20.06
CA PRO A 475 -12.20 0.56 -20.33
C PRO A 475 -13.73 0.45 -20.26
N GLY A 476 -14.36 0.10 -21.37
CA GLY A 476 -15.82 -0.14 -21.43
C GLY A 476 -16.22 -1.34 -22.26
N GLY A 477 -15.24 -2.08 -22.80
CA GLY A 477 -15.44 -3.32 -23.54
C GLY A 477 -15.76 -3.12 -25.02
N PHE A 478 -15.97 -4.22 -25.76
CA PHE A 478 -16.33 -4.17 -27.18
C PHE A 478 -17.35 -5.24 -27.55
N GLY A 479 -18.03 -5.00 -28.67
CA GLY A 479 -18.97 -5.96 -29.24
C GLY A 479 -20.38 -5.84 -28.66
N ARG A 480 -21.06 -6.97 -28.55
CA ARG A 480 -22.45 -7.10 -28.06
C ARG A 480 -22.55 -8.28 -27.10
N LEU A 481 -22.04 -8.11 -25.89
CA LEU A 481 -22.36 -9.00 -24.79
C LEU A 481 -23.71 -8.64 -24.18
N THR A 482 -24.53 -9.67 -23.99
CA THR A 482 -25.65 -9.62 -23.07
C THR A 482 -25.14 -10.13 -21.72
N ALA A 483 -25.38 -9.41 -20.63
CA ALA A 483 -24.95 -9.81 -19.29
C ALA A 483 -25.27 -11.29 -19.04
N ASP A 484 -24.21 -12.07 -18.83
CA ASP A 484 -24.30 -13.48 -18.50
C ASP A 484 -24.04 -13.65 -17.00
N PRO A 485 -25.03 -14.14 -16.23
CA PRO A 485 -24.83 -14.45 -14.81
C PRO A 485 -23.82 -15.59 -14.58
N SER A 486 -23.36 -16.29 -15.61
CA SER A 486 -22.33 -17.33 -15.52
C SER A 486 -20.91 -16.79 -15.32
N GLY A 487 -20.69 -15.48 -15.41
CA GLY A 487 -19.38 -14.83 -15.19
C GLY A 487 -18.45 -14.83 -16.40
N THR A 488 -18.86 -15.34 -17.56
CA THR A 488 -18.05 -15.29 -18.78
C THR A 488 -18.07 -13.87 -19.37
N CYS A 489 -16.98 -13.11 -19.16
CA CYS A 489 -16.86 -11.74 -19.68
C CYS A 489 -16.25 -11.65 -21.09
N ALA A 490 -16.06 -12.78 -21.75
CA ALA A 490 -15.56 -12.84 -23.12
C ALA A 490 -16.23 -14.00 -23.86
N ASP A 491 -16.84 -13.71 -25.01
CA ASP A 491 -17.27 -14.72 -25.97
C ASP A 491 -17.08 -14.21 -27.41
N GLU A 492 -17.52 -14.99 -28.40
CA GLU A 492 -17.42 -14.63 -29.82
C GLU A 492 -18.11 -13.30 -30.19
N ARG A 493 -18.97 -12.76 -29.32
CA ARG A 493 -19.74 -11.53 -29.51
C ARG A 493 -19.07 -10.31 -28.88
N GLY A 494 -18.06 -10.48 -28.00
CA GLY A 494 -17.34 -9.36 -27.40
C GLY A 494 -16.65 -9.65 -26.06
N VAL A 495 -16.03 -8.60 -25.50
CA VAL A 495 -15.42 -8.59 -24.16
C VAL A 495 -16.04 -7.48 -23.32
N GLY A 496 -16.49 -7.82 -22.12
CA GLY A 496 -17.20 -6.93 -21.19
C GLY A 496 -16.39 -6.63 -19.94
N VAL A 497 -16.84 -5.63 -19.19
CA VAL A 497 -16.25 -5.26 -17.91
C VAL A 497 -16.99 -6.01 -16.81
N LEU A 498 -16.26 -6.81 -16.01
CA LEU A 498 -16.82 -7.55 -14.87
C LEU A 498 -17.02 -6.62 -13.67
N SER A 499 -18.18 -6.69 -13.03
CA SER A 499 -18.42 -6.01 -11.75
C SER A 499 -19.57 -6.62 -10.95
N ALA A 500 -19.84 -6.05 -9.77
CA ALA A 500 -20.97 -6.38 -8.90
C ALA A 500 -22.32 -6.18 -9.60
N VAL A 501 -23.28 -7.05 -9.35
CA VAL A 501 -24.68 -6.90 -9.77
C VAL A 501 -25.60 -7.31 -8.61
N PRO A 502 -26.88 -6.90 -8.60
CA PRO A 502 -27.79 -7.22 -7.50
C PRO A 502 -27.86 -8.71 -7.19
N VAL A 503 -28.40 -9.04 -6.02
CA VAL A 503 -28.47 -10.38 -5.43
C VAL A 503 -27.11 -10.96 -5.04
N GLY A 504 -26.14 -10.08 -4.74
CA GLY A 504 -24.79 -10.48 -4.30
C GLY A 504 -23.99 -11.21 -5.37
N ALA A 505 -24.27 -10.97 -6.65
CA ALA A 505 -23.69 -11.66 -7.78
C ALA A 505 -22.73 -10.77 -8.56
N HIS A 506 -22.03 -11.35 -9.53
CA HIS A 506 -21.14 -10.61 -10.42
C HIS A 506 -21.54 -10.87 -11.87
N GLY A 507 -21.37 -9.88 -12.72
CA GLY A 507 -21.77 -9.96 -14.12
C GLY A 507 -21.01 -8.96 -14.98
N CYS A 508 -21.08 -9.16 -16.29
CA CYS A 508 -20.33 -8.36 -17.25
C CYS A 508 -21.28 -7.42 -18.01
N MET A 509 -20.86 -6.17 -18.17
CA MET A 509 -21.56 -5.18 -19.01
C MET A 509 -20.60 -4.49 -19.97
N ILE A 510 -21.15 -3.88 -21.02
CA ILE A 510 -20.41 -3.14 -22.03
C ILE A 510 -21.05 -1.77 -22.19
N GLY A 511 -20.22 -0.74 -22.30
CA GLY A 511 -20.66 0.60 -22.66
C GLY A 511 -19.74 1.69 -22.13
N THR A 512 -19.94 2.90 -22.65
CA THR A 512 -19.37 4.12 -22.03
C THR A 512 -19.83 4.30 -20.56
N SER A 513 -20.94 3.67 -20.19
CA SER A 513 -21.41 3.55 -18.81
C SER A 513 -20.48 2.77 -17.88
N MET A 514 -19.63 1.87 -18.40
CA MET A 514 -18.61 1.15 -17.64
C MET A 514 -17.25 1.89 -17.69
N ALA A 515 -17.01 2.68 -18.73
CA ALA A 515 -15.84 3.54 -18.84
C ALA A 515 -15.87 4.75 -17.86
N ALA A 516 -17.01 5.42 -17.75
CA ALA A 516 -17.19 6.57 -16.84
C ALA A 516 -16.84 6.27 -15.36
N PRO A 517 -17.29 5.15 -14.73
CA PRO A 517 -16.92 4.85 -13.35
C PRO A 517 -15.44 4.52 -13.19
N PHE A 518 -14.75 4.07 -14.24
CA PHE A 518 -13.31 3.89 -14.20
C PHE A 518 -12.58 5.23 -13.97
N VAL A 519 -12.94 6.25 -14.76
CA VAL A 519 -12.40 7.61 -14.58
C VAL A 519 -12.82 8.19 -13.23
N SER A 520 -14.05 7.93 -12.79
CA SER A 520 -14.54 8.37 -11.48
C SER A 520 -13.73 7.76 -10.32
N GLY A 521 -13.36 6.49 -10.43
CA GLY A 521 -12.48 5.83 -9.47
C GLY A 521 -11.07 6.43 -9.43
N VAL A 522 -10.45 6.68 -10.60
CA VAL A 522 -9.13 7.33 -10.64
C VAL A 522 -9.19 8.75 -10.06
N ALA A 523 -10.25 9.50 -10.34
CA ALA A 523 -10.50 10.81 -9.72
C ALA A 523 -10.62 10.68 -8.19
N ALA A 524 -11.30 9.65 -7.69
CA ALA A 524 -11.41 9.40 -6.25
C ALA A 524 -10.06 9.06 -5.62
N LEU A 525 -9.20 8.27 -6.28
CA LEU A 525 -7.84 7.99 -5.81
C LEU A 525 -7.01 9.28 -5.70
N LEU A 526 -7.07 10.16 -6.70
CA LEU A 526 -6.38 11.47 -6.69
C LEU A 526 -6.83 12.35 -5.51
N ILE A 527 -8.14 12.38 -5.24
CA ILE A 527 -8.70 13.16 -4.13
C ILE A 527 -8.31 12.53 -2.78
N ALA A 528 -8.32 11.19 -2.68
CA ALA A 528 -7.92 10.46 -1.48
C ALA A 528 -6.45 10.70 -1.11
N GLN A 529 -5.56 10.84 -2.11
CA GLN A 529 -4.16 11.23 -1.94
C GLN A 529 -3.98 12.63 -1.32
N GLY A 530 -4.97 13.52 -1.47
CA GLY A 530 -5.01 14.83 -0.81
C GLY A 530 -4.24 15.96 -1.52
N GLU A 531 -3.47 15.66 -2.56
CA GLU A 531 -2.72 16.67 -3.35
C GLU A 531 -3.61 17.38 -4.40
N HIS A 532 -4.68 16.71 -4.86
CA HIS A 532 -5.58 17.20 -5.90
C HIS A 532 -7.03 17.14 -5.43
N VAL A 533 -7.50 18.21 -4.77
CA VAL A 533 -8.85 18.25 -4.20
C VAL A 533 -9.82 19.17 -4.96
N ALA A 534 -9.32 20.14 -5.73
CA ALA A 534 -10.18 21.00 -6.53
C ALA A 534 -10.52 20.34 -7.87
N PRO A 535 -11.77 20.47 -8.38
CA PRO A 535 -12.17 19.81 -9.63
C PRO A 535 -11.28 20.11 -10.83
N ALA A 536 -10.81 21.36 -10.94
CA ALA A 536 -9.91 21.79 -12.01
C ALA A 536 -8.55 21.08 -11.96
N GLN A 537 -8.02 20.84 -10.75
CA GLN A 537 -6.72 20.17 -10.55
C GLN A 537 -6.84 18.68 -10.89
N VAL A 538 -7.91 18.02 -10.42
CA VAL A 538 -8.18 16.61 -10.73
C VAL A 538 -8.33 16.44 -12.25
N ARG A 539 -9.15 17.27 -12.88
CA ARG A 539 -9.37 17.24 -14.33
C ARG A 539 -8.09 17.50 -15.12
N ALA A 540 -7.29 18.49 -14.72
CA ALA A 540 -6.01 18.78 -15.37
C ALA A 540 -5.06 17.59 -15.27
N ARG A 541 -4.93 16.99 -14.07
CA ARG A 541 -4.07 15.83 -13.84
C ARG A 541 -4.47 14.65 -14.72
N LEU A 542 -5.76 14.31 -14.76
CA LEU A 542 -6.28 13.23 -15.61
C LEU A 542 -5.99 13.46 -17.10
N ARG A 543 -6.05 14.71 -17.58
CA ARG A 543 -5.74 15.06 -18.98
C ARG A 543 -4.24 14.98 -19.28
N GLU A 544 -3.42 15.53 -18.39
CA GLU A 544 -1.96 15.61 -18.56
C GLU A 544 -1.31 14.23 -18.59
N THR A 545 -1.87 13.26 -17.86
CA THR A 545 -1.32 11.91 -17.76
C THR A 545 -2.01 10.91 -18.67
N ALA A 546 -3.02 11.33 -19.45
CA ALA A 546 -3.74 10.43 -20.35
C ALA A 546 -2.81 9.82 -21.42
N LEU A 547 -2.97 8.53 -21.68
CA LEU A 547 -2.22 7.80 -22.69
C LEU A 547 -2.72 8.15 -24.10
N ARG A 548 -1.82 8.57 -24.97
CA ARG A 548 -2.07 8.66 -26.42
C ARG A 548 -1.27 7.61 -27.19
N GLY A 549 -1.96 6.79 -27.97
CA GLY A 549 -1.36 5.87 -28.93
C GLY A 549 -1.25 6.46 -30.34
N ALA A 550 -0.45 5.83 -31.20
CA ALA A 550 -0.43 6.14 -32.64
C ALA A 550 -1.81 5.90 -33.27
N GLY A 551 -2.30 6.84 -34.09
CA GLY A 551 -3.61 6.74 -34.74
C GLY A 551 -4.80 7.21 -33.89
N THR A 552 -4.56 7.78 -32.71
CA THR A 552 -5.60 8.46 -31.93
C THR A 552 -5.87 9.86 -32.50
N SER A 553 -7.14 10.21 -32.73
CA SER A 553 -7.56 11.58 -33.07
C SER A 553 -8.17 12.25 -31.85
N GLU A 554 -8.11 13.58 -31.78
CA GLU A 554 -8.71 14.34 -30.68
C GLU A 554 -10.23 14.12 -30.62
N ASP A 555 -10.91 14.11 -31.76
CA ASP A 555 -12.34 13.82 -31.82
C ASP A 555 -12.70 12.38 -31.44
N GLY A 556 -11.74 11.44 -31.51
CA GLY A 556 -11.95 10.01 -31.26
C GLY A 556 -11.51 9.52 -29.89
N TYR A 557 -10.56 10.22 -29.25
CA TYR A 557 -9.95 9.82 -27.98
C TYR A 557 -9.80 10.99 -26.97
N GLY A 558 -10.19 12.22 -27.33
CA GLY A 558 -9.99 13.39 -26.50
C GLY A 558 -8.51 13.61 -26.19
N TYR A 559 -8.19 13.76 -24.90
CA TYR A 559 -6.82 13.83 -24.40
C TYR A 559 -6.12 12.46 -24.42
N GLY A 560 -6.86 11.36 -24.39
CA GLY A 560 -6.33 10.01 -24.42
C GLY A 560 -7.09 9.06 -23.50
N ILE A 561 -6.50 7.90 -23.26
CA ILE A 561 -7.03 6.91 -22.33
C ILE A 561 -6.56 7.26 -20.91
N VAL A 562 -7.47 7.24 -19.94
CA VAL A 562 -7.12 7.47 -18.53
C VAL A 562 -6.04 6.47 -18.09
N CYS A 563 -5.06 6.99 -17.36
CA CYS A 563 -3.85 6.27 -17.00
C CYS A 563 -3.61 6.46 -15.50
N ALA A 564 -3.96 5.44 -14.72
CA ALA A 564 -4.12 5.59 -13.27
C ALA A 564 -2.78 5.74 -12.53
N ASP A 565 -1.78 4.92 -12.89
CA ASP A 565 -0.42 4.96 -12.36
C ASP A 565 0.24 6.32 -12.62
N ALA A 566 0.22 6.79 -13.87
CA ALA A 566 0.77 8.09 -14.20
C ALA A 566 0.02 9.23 -13.51
N ALA A 567 -1.32 9.13 -13.39
CA ALA A 567 -2.12 10.12 -12.66
C ALA A 567 -1.69 10.23 -11.19
N LEU A 568 -1.46 9.11 -10.50
CA LEU A 568 -1.00 9.08 -9.11
C LEU A 568 0.51 9.32 -8.95
N GLY A 569 1.26 9.38 -10.06
CA GLY A 569 2.70 9.65 -10.03
C GLY A 569 3.57 8.43 -9.74
N ALA A 570 3.05 7.22 -10.01
CA ALA A 570 3.84 6.00 -10.01
C ALA A 570 4.88 6.01 -11.15
N ALA A 571 5.91 5.16 -11.02
CA ALA A 571 7.03 5.12 -11.97
C ALA A 571 6.66 4.52 -13.35
N THR A 572 5.58 3.76 -13.43
CA THR A 572 5.09 3.13 -14.67
C THR A 572 4.13 4.06 -15.39
N VAL A 573 4.10 3.96 -16.73
CA VAL A 573 3.22 4.79 -17.57
C VAL A 573 2.18 3.90 -18.24
N CYS A 574 0.99 3.87 -17.63
CA CYS A 574 -0.23 3.25 -18.15
C CYS A 574 -0.13 1.73 -18.26
N GLY A 575 0.40 1.09 -17.21
CA GLY A 575 0.57 -0.36 -17.13
C GLY A 575 1.65 -0.93 -18.07
N ALA A 576 2.42 -0.08 -18.75
CA ALA A 576 3.67 -0.51 -19.37
C ALA A 576 4.74 -0.59 -18.28
N ALA A 577 5.44 -1.72 -18.19
CA ALA A 577 6.69 -1.77 -17.43
C ALA A 577 7.64 -0.71 -18.03
N PRO A 578 8.24 0.16 -17.19
CA PRO A 578 9.03 1.32 -17.64
C PRO A 578 10.28 0.95 -18.42
#